data_AF-A0A4Z1CF83-F1
#
_entry.id   AF-A0A4Z1CF83-F1
#
_cell.length_a   1.000
_cell.length_b   1.000
_cell.length_c   1.000
_cell.angle_alpha   90.00
_cell.angle_beta   90.00
_cell.angle_gamma   90.00
#
_symmetry.space_group_name_H-M   'P 1'
#
loop_
_entity.id
_entity.type
_entity.pdbx_description
1 polymer ?
#
loop_
_entity_poly.entity_id
_entity_poly.type
_entity_poly.pdbx_seq_one_letter_code
_entity_poly.pdbx_strand_id
1 'polypeptide(L)' 'MSKMDNLRAMREAKYAESQKRAATAPARPVAPVAPPAPKRVEERAAESPATEDLCGHRNMSGRTCTRESGHPQKSHRYS' A
#
# COMPACT_ATOMS: atom_id res chain seq x y z
N MET A 1 -25.12 16.60 10.13
CA MET A 1 -23.96 15.69 10.32
C MET A 1 -22.90 16.06 9.31
N SER A 2 -21.73 16.50 9.78
CA SER A 2 -20.62 16.86 8.89
C SER A 2 -20.11 15.61 8.17
N LYS A 3 -19.48 15.77 7.00
CA LYS A 3 -18.77 14.69 6.28
C LYS A 3 -17.75 14.00 7.20
N MET A 4 -17.15 14.74 8.13
CA MET A 4 -16.20 14.22 9.12
C MET A 4 -16.87 13.36 10.19
N ASP A 5 -18.11 13.67 10.58
CA ASP A 5 -18.87 12.87 11.54
C ASP A 5 -19.24 11.51 10.93
N ASN A 6 -19.62 11.48 9.65
CA ASN A 6 -19.90 10.24 8.94
C ASN A 6 -18.66 9.33 8.83
N LEU A 7 -17.49 9.90 8.53
CA LEU A 7 -16.24 9.14 8.49
C LEU A 7 -15.81 8.63 9.87
N ARG A 8 -16.06 9.40 10.93
CA ARG A 8 -15.81 8.99 12.31
C ARG A 8 -16.74 7.84 12.72
N ALA A 9 -18.03 7.97 12.45
CA ALA A 9 -19.03 6.93 12.75
C ALA A 9 -18.70 5.59 12.06
N MET A 10 -18.30 5.62 10.78
CA MET A 10 -17.89 4.41 10.04
C MET A 10 -16.62 3.77 10.61
N ARG A 11 -15.67 4.59 11.10
CA ARG A 11 -14.45 4.10 11.74
C ARG A 11 -14.77 3.44 13.09
N GLU A 12 -15.56 4.10 13.91
CA GLU A 12 -15.96 3.59 15.23
C GLU A 12 -16.79 2.30 15.12
N ALA A 13 -17.68 2.20 14.13
CA ALA A 13 -18.41 0.96 13.85
C ALA A 13 -17.48 -0.21 13.52
N LYS A 14 -16.46 0.02 12.65
CA LYS A 14 -15.46 -1.00 12.31
C LYS A 14 -14.61 -1.42 13.51
N TYR A 15 -14.22 -0.47 14.36
CA TYR A 15 -13.48 -0.78 15.59
C TYR A 15 -14.32 -1.55 16.60
N ALA A 16 -15.60 -1.18 16.77
CA ALA A 16 -16.50 -1.90 17.66
C ALA A 16 -16.72 -3.34 17.17
N GLU A 17 -16.82 -3.55 15.86
CA GLU A 17 -16.95 -4.89 15.28
C GLU A 17 -15.68 -5.73 15.45
N SER A 18 -14.49 -5.15 15.22
CA SER A 18 -13.22 -5.86 15.40
C SER A 18 -12.97 -6.22 16.86
N GLN A 19 -13.28 -5.32 17.79
CA GLN A 19 -13.21 -5.57 19.24
C GLN A 19 -14.12 -6.72 19.66
N LYS A 20 -15.37 -6.75 19.18
CA LYS A 20 -16.31 -7.85 19.46
C LYS A 20 -15.79 -9.18 18.94
N ARG A 21 -15.27 -9.21 17.71
CA ARG A 21 -14.68 -10.43 17.11
C ARG A 21 -13.44 -10.89 17.87
N ALA A 22 -12.59 -9.96 18.31
CA ALA A 22 -11.39 -10.27 19.07
C ALA A 22 -11.71 -10.85 20.45
N ALA A 23 -12.77 -10.35 21.12
CA ALA A 23 -13.20 -10.85 22.42
C ALA A 23 -13.70 -12.30 22.37
N THR A 24 -14.21 -12.75 21.22
CA THR A 24 -14.72 -14.12 21.03
C THR A 24 -13.73 -15.03 20.31
N ALA A 25 -12.60 -14.50 19.84
CA ALA A 25 -11.62 -15.29 19.10
C ALA A 25 -10.73 -16.08 20.05
N PRO A 26 -10.46 -17.37 19.77
CA PRO A 26 -9.50 -18.14 20.55
C PRO A 26 -8.10 -17.51 20.40
N ALA A 27 -7.42 -17.33 21.53
CA ALA A 27 -6.06 -16.81 21.55
C ALA A 27 -5.15 -17.73 20.73
N ARG A 28 -4.66 -17.24 19.60
CA ARG A 28 -3.64 -17.93 18.82
C ARG A 28 -2.27 -17.62 19.41
N PRO A 29 -1.38 -18.62 19.55
CA PRO A 29 -0.02 -18.36 19.96
C PRO A 29 0.64 -17.45 18.91
N VAL A 30 1.02 -16.25 19.35
CA VAL A 30 1.84 -15.35 18.54
C VAL A 30 3.28 -15.86 18.58
N ALA A 31 3.77 -16.33 17.44
CA ALA A 31 5.18 -16.67 17.30
C ALA A 31 6.03 -15.40 17.50
N PRO A 32 7.16 -15.47 18.21
CA PRO A 32 8.05 -14.34 18.34
C PRO A 32 8.56 -13.93 16.96
N VAL A 33 8.26 -12.69 16.58
CA VAL A 33 8.75 -12.11 15.32
C VAL A 33 10.20 -11.70 15.55
N ALA A 34 11.13 -12.36 14.87
CA ALA A 34 12.54 -12.00 14.91
C ALA A 34 12.73 -10.54 14.43
N PRO A 35 13.64 -9.78 15.05
CA PRO A 35 13.95 -8.43 14.59
C PRO A 35 14.44 -8.48 13.13
N PRO A 36 14.11 -7.45 12.31
CA PRO A 36 14.57 -7.41 10.93
C PRO A 36 16.10 -7.38 10.90
N ALA A 37 16.69 -8.30 10.13
CA ALA A 37 18.14 -8.34 9.93
C ALA A 37 18.63 -7.02 9.29
N PRO A 38 19.85 -6.53 9.65
CA PRO A 38 20.43 -5.38 8.98
C PRO A 38 20.60 -5.71 7.50
N LYS A 39 20.01 -4.89 6.63
CA LYS A 39 20.17 -5.04 5.18
C LYS A 39 21.65 -4.83 4.85
N ARG A 40 22.32 -5.88 4.40
CA ARG A 40 23.62 -5.77 3.76
C ARG A 40 23.42 -4.92 2.52
N VAL A 41 24.07 -3.76 2.46
CA VAL A 41 24.18 -2.99 1.23
C VAL A 41 25.18 -3.75 0.36
N GLU A 42 24.70 -4.77 -0.33
CA GLU A 42 25.39 -5.30 -1.48
C GLU A 42 25.19 -4.31 -2.61
N GLU A 43 26.29 -3.64 -2.95
CA GLU A 43 26.47 -2.95 -4.22
C GLU A 43 26.27 -3.99 -5.32
N ARG A 44 25.01 -4.15 -5.74
CA ARG A 44 24.65 -4.97 -6.87
C ARG A 44 24.39 -4.01 -8.03
N ALA A 45 25.41 -3.86 -8.86
CA ALA A 45 25.19 -3.72 -10.29
C ALA A 45 24.32 -4.91 -10.73
N ALA A 46 23.02 -4.69 -10.73
CA ALA A 46 22.00 -5.57 -11.28
C ALA A 46 21.26 -4.75 -12.33
N GLU A 47 21.80 -4.76 -13.54
CA GLU A 47 21.02 -4.53 -14.73
C GLU A 47 19.90 -5.58 -14.75
N SER A 48 18.64 -5.13 -14.76
CA SER A 48 17.44 -5.97 -14.84
C SER A 48 16.24 -5.13 -15.23
N PRO A 49 15.36 -5.71 -16.05
CA PRO A 49 15.37 -5.53 -17.50
C PRO A 49 15.09 -4.06 -17.86
N ALA A 50 15.37 -3.65 -19.10
CA ALA A 50 14.69 -2.50 -19.67
C ALA A 50 13.18 -2.79 -19.79
N THR A 51 12.45 -2.83 -18.67
CA THR A 51 11.06 -2.38 -18.65
C THR A 51 11.19 -0.88 -18.74
N GLU A 52 11.36 -0.37 -19.96
CA GLU A 52 10.85 0.94 -20.39
C GLU A 52 10.46 1.79 -19.19
N ASP A 53 11.42 2.54 -18.63
CA ASP A 53 11.26 3.22 -17.34
C ASP A 53 9.88 3.88 -17.36
N LEU A 54 8.88 3.39 -16.62
CA LEU A 54 7.53 3.95 -16.76
C LEU A 54 7.46 5.29 -16.02
N CYS A 55 6.59 6.18 -16.47
CA CYS A 55 6.42 7.55 -15.97
C CYS A 55 6.17 7.68 -14.45
N GLY A 56 5.90 6.60 -13.74
CA GLY A 56 5.83 6.55 -12.28
C GLY A 56 4.59 7.21 -11.66
N HIS A 57 3.74 7.84 -12.46
CA HIS A 57 2.51 8.48 -11.98
C HIS A 57 1.46 7.44 -11.59
N ARG A 58 0.72 7.72 -10.50
CA ARG A 58 -0.32 6.83 -9.97
C ARG A 58 -1.63 7.60 -9.78
N ASN A 59 -2.74 7.03 -10.24
CA ASN A 59 -4.05 7.63 -10.05
C ASN A 59 -4.62 7.36 -8.64
N MET A 60 -5.74 8.01 -8.32
CA MET A 60 -6.43 7.85 -7.03
C MET A 60 -6.92 6.42 -6.77
N SER A 61 -7.19 5.65 -7.82
CA SER A 61 -7.59 4.24 -7.74
C SER A 61 -6.39 3.29 -7.59
N GLY A 62 -5.17 3.82 -7.50
CA GLY A 62 -3.94 3.06 -7.31
C GLY A 62 -3.38 2.41 -8.57
N ARG A 63 -3.87 2.73 -9.78
CA ARG A 63 -3.31 2.25 -11.05
C ARG A 63 -2.14 3.14 -11.49
N THR A 64 -1.09 2.53 -12.02
CA THR A 64 0.13 3.22 -12.49
C THR A 64 0.02 3.59 -13.97
N CYS A 65 0.68 4.68 -14.35
CA CYS A 65 0.75 5.07 -15.76
C CYS A 65 1.62 4.06 -16.51
N THR A 66 1.10 3.50 -17.61
CA THR A 66 1.78 2.51 -18.45
C THR A 66 2.54 3.16 -19.61
N ARG A 67 2.88 4.45 -19.50
CA ARG A 67 3.68 5.17 -20.50
C ARG A 67 5.12 5.27 -20.05
N GLU A 68 6.02 5.41 -21.01
CA GLU A 68 7.43 5.77 -20.85
C GLU A 68 7.69 6.98 -19.93
N SER A 69 8.86 6.97 -19.30
CA SER A 69 9.39 8.04 -18.46
C SER A 69 9.70 9.26 -19.29
N GLY A 70 9.37 10.43 -18.74
CA GLY A 70 9.56 11.70 -19.43
C GLY A 70 8.67 11.89 -20.66
N HIS A 71 7.54 11.17 -20.76
CA HIS A 71 6.63 11.35 -21.90
C HIS A 71 6.16 12.82 -22.03
N PRO A 72 6.17 13.41 -23.25
CA PRO A 72 5.87 14.84 -23.43
C PRO A 72 4.38 15.18 -23.21
N GLN A 73 3.50 14.18 -23.21
CA GLN A 73 2.07 14.37 -22.96
C GLN A 73 1.79 14.59 -21.47
N LYS A 74 0.90 15.52 -21.14
CA LYS A 74 0.46 15.74 -19.74
C LYS A 74 -0.63 14.74 -19.30
N SER A 75 -1.20 14.00 -20.25
CA SER A 75 -2.24 13.00 -20.01
C SER A 75 -1.63 11.62 -19.79
N HIS A 76 -1.80 11.10 -18.57
CA HIS A 76 -1.38 9.76 -18.21
C HIS A 76 -2.42 8.73 -18.67
N ARG A 77 -1.94 7.61 -19.23
CA ARG A 77 -2.79 6.45 -19.52
C ARG A 77 -2.68 5.49 -18.33
N TYR A 78 -3.78 5.30 -17.63
CA TYR A 78 -3.91 4.34 -16.55
C TYR A 78 -4.72 3.15 -17.08
N SER A 79 -4.12 1.96 -17.13
CA SER A 79 -4.81 0.71 -17.42
C SER A 79 -5.11 -0.04 -16.14
#